data_AF-A0A067MEZ5-F1
#
_entry.id   AF-A0A067MEZ5-F1
#
_cell.length_a   1.000
_cell.length_b   1.000
_cell.length_c   1.000
_cell.angle_alpha   90.00
_cell.angle_beta   90.00
_cell.angle_gamma   90.00
#
_symmetry.space_group_name_H-M   'P 1'
#
loop_
_entity.id
_entity.type
_entity.pdbx_description
1 polymer ?
#
loop_
_entity_poly.entity_id
_entity_poly.type
_entity_poly.pdbx_seq_one_letter_code
_entity_poly.pdbx_strand_id
1 'polypeptide(L)'
;MDTEVKAAGHRQHLGPDLMAPEQDRHMLIVEELLPLNSLSGAQYLDAWVEIVEHLENLHKHGVLHRNISFATLVYRKTGTAIHGVLTDFDLATSSQNRVDYPFHLLHRTGTMPFLARELLEIGDVAPHLLRHDLESALYVLVWDIANTVAPGATANIHLQKWLDPTTSASAKGAVGTHLAEPTLISGQGIPLGNMDPLRIPLGGIFAQLSMGYNQLLAWRIASRFKPRTGLHGDNKKSWESLWDYFVTEAVVQKFRDFKQASAQSH
;
A
#
# COMPACT_ATOMS: atom_id res chain seq x y z
N MET A 1 -45.80 32.65 -32.69
CA MET A 1 -46.18 31.32 -32.22
C MET A 1 -45.49 31.14 -30.89
N ASP A 2 -46.16 31.57 -29.83
CA ASP A 2 -45.76 31.33 -28.44
C ASP A 2 -47.05 30.98 -27.72
N THR A 3 -47.15 29.72 -27.28
CA THR A 3 -48.23 29.23 -26.44
C THR A 3 -47.59 28.59 -25.23
N GLU A 4 -47.44 29.39 -24.19
CA GLU A 4 -47.12 28.94 -22.85
C GLU A 4 -48.44 28.53 -22.17
N VAL A 5 -48.59 27.23 -21.87
CA VAL A 5 -49.74 26.69 -21.15
C VAL A 5 -49.30 26.38 -19.72
N LYS A 6 -49.80 27.15 -18.75
CA LYS A 6 -49.79 26.78 -17.34
C LYS A 6 -50.82 25.67 -17.09
N ALA A 7 -50.45 24.65 -16.32
CA ALA A 7 -51.41 23.80 -15.61
C ALA A 7 -50.92 23.54 -14.18
N ALA A 8 -51.82 23.85 -13.25
CA ALA A 8 -51.68 23.77 -11.81
C ALA A 8 -51.66 22.33 -11.27
N GLY A 9 -51.02 22.15 -10.12
CA GLY A 9 -51.18 20.95 -9.29
C GLY A 9 -50.44 21.10 -7.97
N HIS A 10 -51.08 21.69 -6.97
CA HIS A 10 -50.65 21.54 -5.58
C HIS A 10 -50.71 20.05 -5.18
N ARG A 11 -49.59 19.47 -4.74
CA ARG A 11 -49.59 18.27 -3.92
C ARG A 11 -48.81 18.56 -2.64
N GLN A 12 -49.56 18.71 -1.54
CA GLN A 12 -49.06 18.81 -0.18
C GLN A 12 -48.29 17.54 0.18
N HIS A 13 -47.08 17.70 0.72
CA HIS A 13 -46.39 16.63 1.42
C HIS A 13 -46.99 16.47 2.82
N LEU A 14 -47.50 15.28 3.11
CA LEU A 14 -47.87 14.81 4.45
C LEU A 14 -46.92 13.67 4.81
N GLY A 15 -45.98 13.91 5.72
CA GLY A 15 -45.03 12.93 6.26
C GLY A 15 -43.99 13.63 7.15
N PRO A 16 -43.60 13.05 8.30
CA PRO A 16 -43.04 13.79 9.42
C PRO A 16 -41.63 14.32 9.14
N ASP A 17 -41.42 15.50 9.68
CA ASP A 17 -40.19 16.27 9.80
C ASP A 17 -39.05 15.44 10.43
N LEU A 18 -38.31 14.73 9.58
CA LEU A 18 -36.98 14.20 9.90
C LEU A 18 -36.11 14.50 8.68
N MET A 19 -35.45 15.66 8.74
CA MET A 19 -34.35 16.04 7.87
C MET A 19 -33.26 14.95 7.93
N ALA A 20 -33.36 13.92 7.10
CA ALA A 20 -32.22 13.11 6.75
C ALA A 20 -31.25 14.04 5.99
N PRO A 21 -29.96 14.11 6.37
CA PRO A 21 -29.02 14.94 5.64
C PRO A 21 -29.01 14.47 4.19
N GLU A 22 -29.20 15.42 3.27
CA GLU A 22 -29.11 15.22 1.84
C GLU A 22 -27.76 14.56 1.55
N GLN A 23 -27.80 13.27 1.20
CA GLN A 23 -26.61 12.49 0.94
C GLN A 23 -26.12 12.92 -0.44
N ASP A 24 -25.22 13.90 -0.49
CA ASP A 24 -24.55 14.33 -1.71
C ASP A 24 -23.84 13.13 -2.34
N ARG A 25 -24.48 12.53 -3.36
CA ARG A 25 -23.94 11.41 -4.12
C ARG A 25 -23.15 11.97 -5.29
N HIS A 26 -21.84 12.05 -5.13
CA HIS A 26 -20.93 12.33 -6.23
C HIS A 26 -20.67 11.05 -7.02
N MET A 27 -20.88 11.10 -8.33
CA MET A 27 -20.55 10.00 -9.25
C MET A 27 -19.24 10.34 -9.96
N LEU A 28 -18.21 9.54 -9.73
CA LEU A 28 -16.95 9.62 -10.47
C LEU A 28 -17.07 8.76 -11.74
N ILE A 29 -16.91 9.38 -12.91
CA ILE A 29 -16.79 8.65 -14.18
C ILE A 29 -15.30 8.44 -14.43
N VAL A 30 -14.85 7.19 -14.31
CA VAL A 30 -13.48 6.78 -14.63
C VAL A 30 -13.47 5.90 -15.87
N GLU A 31 -12.33 5.86 -16.55
CA GLU A 31 -12.05 4.84 -17.56
C GLU A 31 -12.11 3.43 -16.98
N GLU A 32 -12.21 2.41 -17.83
CA GLU A 32 -12.23 1.02 -17.38
C GLU A 32 -10.88 0.65 -16.75
N LEU A 33 -10.90 0.42 -15.44
CA LEU A 33 -9.76 0.00 -14.63
C LEU A 33 -9.97 -1.42 -14.15
N LEU A 34 -8.93 -2.24 -14.26
CA LEU A 34 -8.97 -3.66 -13.93
C LEU A 34 -8.05 -3.95 -12.73
N PRO A 35 -8.39 -4.88 -11.82
CA PRO A 35 -7.57 -5.19 -10.66
C PRO A 35 -6.15 -5.62 -11.06
N LEU A 36 -5.11 -5.09 -10.40
CA LEU A 36 -3.73 -5.45 -10.73
C LEU A 36 -3.49 -6.96 -10.59
N ASN A 37 -4.10 -7.59 -9.58
CA ASN A 37 -3.98 -9.01 -9.29
C ASN A 37 -4.63 -9.95 -10.33
N SER A 38 -5.30 -9.44 -11.37
CA SER A 38 -5.70 -10.24 -12.53
C SER A 38 -4.58 -10.40 -13.55
N LEU A 39 -3.48 -9.65 -13.42
CA LEU A 39 -2.25 -9.84 -14.20
C LEU A 39 -1.35 -10.91 -13.54
N SER A 40 -0.38 -11.41 -14.31
CA SER A 40 0.65 -12.30 -13.78
C SER A 40 1.99 -12.05 -14.47
N GLY A 41 3.07 -12.58 -13.90
CA GLY A 41 4.40 -12.54 -14.50
C GLY A 41 4.90 -11.12 -14.76
N ALA A 42 5.50 -10.94 -15.95
CA ALA A 42 6.08 -9.66 -16.37
C ALA A 42 5.06 -8.52 -16.45
N GLN A 43 3.83 -8.79 -16.91
CA GLN A 43 2.79 -7.76 -17.03
C GLN A 43 2.39 -7.20 -15.68
N TYR A 44 2.24 -8.07 -14.67
CA TYR A 44 1.97 -7.66 -13.30
C TYR A 44 3.12 -6.82 -12.75
N LEU A 45 4.37 -7.30 -12.91
CA LEU A 45 5.54 -6.62 -12.37
C LEU A 45 5.74 -5.24 -13.00
N ASP A 46 5.56 -5.13 -14.31
CA ASP A 46 5.68 -3.88 -15.05
C ASP A 46 4.70 -2.83 -14.55
N ALA A 47 3.42 -3.21 -14.42
CA ALA A 47 2.39 -2.34 -13.90
C ALA A 47 2.63 -1.98 -12.42
N TRP A 48 3.10 -2.94 -11.61
CA TRP A 48 3.45 -2.66 -10.21
C TRP A 48 4.60 -1.65 -10.10
N VAL A 49 5.65 -1.78 -10.91
CA VAL A 49 6.78 -0.82 -10.93
C VAL A 49 6.29 0.58 -11.31
N GLU A 50 5.47 0.70 -12.34
CA GLU A 50 4.87 1.98 -12.76
C GLU A 50 4.04 2.61 -11.61
N ILE A 51 3.30 1.82 -10.84
CA ILE A 51 2.56 2.30 -9.65
C ILE A 51 3.51 2.84 -8.57
N VAL A 52 4.61 2.16 -8.30
CA VAL A 52 5.57 2.64 -7.28
C VAL A 52 6.30 3.91 -7.75
N GLU A 53 6.57 4.03 -9.05
CA GLU A 53 7.06 5.29 -9.64
C GLU A 53 6.04 6.43 -9.48
N HIS A 54 4.74 6.14 -9.63
CA HIS A 54 3.69 7.10 -9.34
C HIS A 54 3.67 7.51 -7.86
N LEU A 55 3.86 6.59 -6.92
CA LEU A 55 3.98 6.92 -5.48
C LEU A 55 5.14 7.88 -5.21
N GLU A 56 6.31 7.60 -5.79
CA GLU A 56 7.48 8.48 -5.68
C GLU A 56 7.19 9.87 -6.26
N ASN A 57 6.56 9.93 -7.44
CA ASN A 57 6.18 11.18 -8.09
C ASN A 57 5.15 11.97 -7.29
N LEU A 58 4.12 11.33 -6.73
CA LEU A 58 3.15 11.96 -5.85
C LEU A 58 3.83 12.58 -4.63
N HIS A 59 4.76 11.86 -4.02
CA HIS A 59 5.51 12.36 -2.87
C HIS A 59 6.39 13.57 -3.22
N LYS A 60 7.03 13.59 -4.39
CA LYS A 60 7.77 14.77 -4.89
C LYS A 60 6.87 16.00 -5.03
N HIS A 61 5.59 15.80 -5.33
CA HIS A 61 4.57 16.85 -5.38
C HIS A 61 3.87 17.08 -4.03
N GLY A 62 4.38 16.47 -2.96
CA GLY A 62 3.91 16.68 -1.61
C GLY A 62 2.65 15.89 -1.24
N VAL A 63 2.35 14.78 -1.94
CA VAL A 63 1.17 13.94 -1.69
C VAL A 63 1.58 12.58 -1.11
N LEU A 64 0.90 12.15 -0.06
CA LEU A 64 0.99 10.80 0.51
C LEU A 64 -0.33 10.07 0.25
N HIS A 65 -0.29 8.83 -0.22
CA HIS A 65 -1.50 8.09 -0.62
C HIS A 65 -2.27 7.55 0.57
N ARG A 66 -1.56 6.93 1.52
CA ARG A 66 -2.07 6.45 2.81
C ARG A 66 -3.04 5.28 2.81
N ASN A 67 -3.58 4.89 1.66
CA ASN A 67 -4.49 3.74 1.55
C ASN A 67 -4.04 2.68 0.54
N ILE A 68 -2.80 2.20 0.63
CA ILE A 68 -2.30 1.20 -0.32
C ILE A 68 -2.86 -0.20 0.01
N SER A 69 -3.50 -0.84 -0.98
CA SER A 69 -3.99 -2.22 -0.90
C SER A 69 -4.17 -2.84 -2.30
N PHE A 70 -4.41 -4.15 -2.39
CA PHE A 70 -4.68 -4.78 -3.69
C PHE A 70 -5.87 -4.14 -4.45
N ALA A 71 -6.80 -3.49 -3.75
CA ALA A 71 -7.96 -2.82 -4.37
C ALA A 71 -7.61 -1.47 -4.99
N THR A 72 -6.56 -0.80 -4.50
CA THR A 72 -6.15 0.53 -4.99
C THR A 72 -5.11 0.45 -6.10
N LEU A 73 -4.39 -0.68 -6.19
CA LEU A 73 -3.52 -1.01 -7.32
C LEU A 73 -4.35 -1.63 -8.44
N VAL A 74 -4.48 -0.90 -9.54
CA VAL A 74 -5.23 -1.33 -10.72
C VAL A 74 -4.38 -1.13 -11.96
N TYR A 75 -4.87 -1.57 -13.11
CA TYR A 75 -4.26 -1.25 -14.40
C TYR A 75 -5.28 -0.80 -15.41
N ARG A 76 -4.80 0.00 -16.36
CA ARG A 76 -5.52 0.37 -17.57
C ARG A 76 -4.92 -0.38 -18.75
N LYS A 77 -5.78 -0.79 -19.68
CA LYS A 77 -5.35 -1.38 -20.96
C LYS A 77 -5.62 -0.42 -22.11
N THR A 78 -4.57 -0.03 -22.83
CA THR A 78 -4.66 0.79 -24.04
C THR A 78 -4.16 -0.03 -25.23
N GLY A 79 -5.08 -0.66 -25.96
CA GLY A 79 -4.72 -1.64 -27.00
C GLY A 79 -4.04 -2.87 -26.39
N THR A 80 -2.76 -3.08 -26.69
CA THR A 80 -1.93 -4.14 -26.08
C THR A 80 -1.10 -3.63 -24.90
N ALA A 81 -1.03 -2.32 -24.68
CA ALA A 81 -0.27 -1.74 -23.58
C ALA A 81 -1.03 -1.86 -22.25
N ILE A 82 -0.29 -2.19 -21.20
CA ILE A 82 -0.77 -2.25 -19.82
C ILE A 82 -0.07 -1.12 -19.07
N HIS A 83 -0.87 -0.33 -18.34
CA HIS A 83 -0.39 0.76 -17.51
C HIS A 83 -0.84 0.56 -16.08
N GLY A 84 0.11 0.54 -15.14
CA GLY A 84 -0.19 0.54 -13.72
C GLY A 84 -0.79 1.86 -13.27
N VAL A 85 -1.92 1.80 -12.57
CA VAL A 85 -2.66 2.97 -12.10
C VAL A 85 -2.91 2.85 -10.60
N LEU A 86 -2.65 3.93 -9.89
CA LEU A 86 -2.99 4.06 -8.47
C LEU A 86 -4.31 4.82 -8.34
N THR A 87 -5.23 4.30 -7.53
CA THR A 87 -6.57 4.88 -7.30
C THR A 87 -6.87 5.03 -5.82
N ASP A 88 -8.01 5.65 -5.49
CA ASP A 88 -8.52 5.83 -4.12
C ASP A 88 -7.68 6.79 -3.26
N PHE A 89 -7.77 8.07 -3.61
CA PHE A 89 -7.07 9.18 -2.95
C PHE A 89 -7.87 9.81 -1.80
N ASP A 90 -8.99 9.20 -1.36
CA ASP A 90 -9.88 9.78 -0.35
C ASP A 90 -9.19 9.98 1.01
N LEU A 91 -8.15 9.18 1.29
CA LEU A 91 -7.33 9.28 2.49
C LEU A 91 -5.98 9.99 2.28
N ALA A 92 -5.72 10.48 1.06
CA ALA A 92 -4.47 11.12 0.72
C ALA A 92 -4.30 12.46 1.46
N THR A 93 -3.08 12.77 1.87
CA THR A 93 -2.78 14.05 2.54
C THR A 93 -1.49 14.67 2.07
N SER A 94 -1.35 15.98 2.33
CA SER A 94 -0.11 16.69 2.10
C SER A 94 1.01 16.16 3.01
N SER A 95 2.22 15.99 2.44
CA SER A 95 3.43 15.65 3.19
C SER A 95 3.92 16.80 4.08
N GLN A 96 3.49 18.04 3.78
CA GLN A 96 3.80 19.25 4.53
C GLN A 96 2.83 19.45 5.71
N ASN A 97 1.54 19.19 5.47
CA ASN A 97 0.48 19.27 6.48
C ASN A 97 0.03 17.87 6.88
N ARG A 98 0.90 17.17 7.63
CA ARG A 98 0.63 15.81 8.08
C ARG A 98 -0.53 15.82 9.06
N VAL A 99 -1.55 15.04 8.76
CA VAL A 99 -2.69 14.83 9.66
C VAL A 99 -2.40 13.55 10.44
N ASP A 100 -2.42 13.65 11.77
CA ASP A 100 -2.40 12.48 12.63
C ASP A 100 -3.69 11.70 12.39
N TYR A 101 -3.56 10.56 11.74
CA TYR A 101 -4.71 9.73 11.42
C TYR A 101 -4.87 8.66 12.47
N PRO A 102 -6.03 8.58 13.13
CA PRO A 102 -6.26 7.57 14.13
C PRO A 102 -6.14 6.17 13.53
N PHE A 103 -5.29 5.35 14.14
CA PHE A 103 -5.04 3.95 13.74
C PHE A 103 -6.32 3.13 13.52
N HIS A 104 -7.37 3.41 14.29
CA HIS A 104 -8.66 2.73 14.21
C HIS A 104 -9.45 2.98 12.91
N LEU A 105 -9.15 4.06 12.18
CA LEU A 105 -9.79 4.33 10.89
C LEU A 105 -9.16 3.52 9.76
N LEU A 106 -7.86 3.22 9.83
CA LEU A 106 -7.17 2.28 8.93
C LEU A 106 -7.59 0.82 9.21
N HIS A 107 -7.91 0.52 10.46
CA HIS A 107 -8.49 -0.76 10.88
C HIS A 107 -9.85 -1.06 10.21
N ARG A 108 -10.65 -0.03 9.87
CA ARG A 108 -12.02 -0.20 9.33
C ARG A 108 -12.09 -0.33 7.81
N THR A 109 -11.04 0.04 7.07
CA THR A 109 -11.05 0.02 5.59
C THR A 109 -10.61 -1.31 4.98
N GLY A 110 -10.30 -2.35 5.78
CA GLY A 110 -9.91 -3.66 5.28
C GLY A 110 -8.47 -3.74 4.73
N THR A 111 -7.66 -2.70 4.91
CA THR A 111 -6.26 -2.64 4.42
C THR A 111 -5.22 -3.11 5.44
N MET A 112 -5.66 -3.63 6.61
CA MET A 112 -4.78 -4.12 7.68
C MET A 112 -3.70 -5.11 7.20
N PRO A 113 -3.98 -6.07 6.28
CA PRO A 113 -2.95 -6.98 5.78
C PRO A 113 -1.80 -6.27 5.05
N PHE A 114 -2.02 -5.05 4.54
CA PHE A 114 -1.03 -4.30 3.77
C PHE A 114 -0.47 -3.10 4.50
N LEU A 115 -1.05 -2.70 5.64
CA LEU A 115 -0.55 -1.55 6.39
C LEU A 115 0.92 -1.75 6.86
N ALA A 116 1.77 -0.73 6.71
CA ALA A 116 3.16 -0.77 7.18
C ALA A 116 3.27 -1.16 8.67
N ARG A 117 4.34 -1.88 9.07
CA ARG A 117 4.47 -2.40 10.45
C ARG A 117 4.51 -1.29 11.50
N GLU A 118 5.20 -0.19 11.22
CA GLU A 118 5.29 0.97 12.12
C GLU A 118 3.90 1.54 12.43
N LEU A 119 2.96 1.41 11.49
CA LEU A 119 1.59 1.87 11.65
C LEU A 119 0.70 0.86 12.38
N LEU A 120 1.09 -0.42 12.46
CA LEU A 120 0.36 -1.48 13.19
C LEU A 120 0.69 -1.54 14.69
N GLU A 121 1.84 -0.99 15.08
CA GLU A 121 2.31 -1.07 16.47
C GLU A 121 1.52 -0.10 17.37
N ILE A 122 0.83 -0.67 18.36
CA ILE A 122 0.06 0.07 19.36
C ILE A 122 1.02 0.89 20.25
N GLY A 123 0.80 2.20 20.35
CA GLY A 123 1.33 3.00 21.46
C GLY A 123 1.86 4.38 21.11
N ASP A 124 2.23 4.66 19.87
CA ASP A 124 2.79 5.97 19.49
C ASP A 124 2.35 6.38 18.09
N VAL A 125 1.92 7.63 17.96
CA VAL A 125 1.39 8.19 16.71
C VAL A 125 2.57 8.43 15.77
N ALA A 126 2.68 7.57 14.77
CA ALA A 126 3.68 7.71 13.72
C ALA A 126 3.11 8.59 12.59
N PRO A 127 3.82 9.62 12.12
CA PRO A 127 3.41 10.34 10.93
C PRO A 127 3.44 9.39 9.71
N HIS A 128 2.47 9.51 8.81
CA HIS A 128 2.52 8.79 7.55
C HIS A 128 3.61 9.36 6.63
N LEU A 129 4.27 8.49 5.86
CA LEU A 129 5.42 8.83 5.02
C LEU A 129 5.42 7.95 3.77
N LEU A 130 6.16 8.39 2.72
CA LEU A 130 6.31 7.61 1.49
C LEU A 130 6.79 6.18 1.74
N ARG A 131 7.70 5.97 2.70
CA ARG A 131 8.17 4.62 3.05
C ARG A 131 7.06 3.68 3.50
N HIS A 132 5.99 4.21 4.12
CA HIS A 132 4.85 3.39 4.55
C HIS A 132 3.98 3.00 3.35
N ASP A 133 3.78 3.90 2.39
CA ASP A 133 3.09 3.59 1.14
C ASP A 133 3.87 2.53 0.33
N LEU A 134 5.20 2.68 0.25
CA LEU A 134 6.08 1.72 -0.40
C LEU A 134 6.11 0.35 0.30
N GLU A 135 6.26 0.33 1.62
CA GLU A 135 6.22 -0.90 2.41
C GLU A 135 4.88 -1.63 2.22
N SER A 136 3.77 -0.88 2.16
CA SER A 136 2.45 -1.43 1.87
C SER A 136 2.37 -2.02 0.45
N ALA A 137 2.94 -1.34 -0.55
CA ALA A 137 3.00 -1.84 -1.92
C ALA A 137 3.81 -3.14 -2.02
N LEU A 138 4.90 -3.28 -1.25
CA LEU A 138 5.68 -4.52 -1.17
C LEU A 138 4.88 -5.66 -0.52
N TYR A 139 4.05 -5.38 0.47
CA TYR A 139 3.15 -6.38 1.04
C TYR A 139 2.11 -6.84 0.03
N VAL A 140 1.52 -5.92 -0.75
CA VAL A 140 0.61 -6.28 -1.85
C VAL A 140 1.33 -7.16 -2.89
N LEU A 141 2.56 -6.78 -3.30
CA LEU A 141 3.38 -7.57 -4.23
C LEU A 141 3.56 -9.02 -3.78
N VAL A 142 3.99 -9.22 -2.52
CA VAL A 142 4.20 -10.56 -1.96
C VAL A 142 2.89 -11.34 -1.87
N TRP A 143 1.82 -10.68 -1.43
CA TRP A 143 0.50 -11.28 -1.29
C TRP A 143 -0.07 -11.75 -2.62
N ASP A 144 -0.08 -10.87 -3.62
CA ASP A 144 -0.64 -11.15 -4.95
C ASP A 144 0.15 -12.26 -5.64
N ILE A 145 1.49 -12.18 -5.63
CA ILE A 145 2.34 -13.25 -6.19
C ILE A 145 2.02 -14.59 -5.51
N ALA A 146 2.02 -14.65 -4.19
CA ALA A 146 1.73 -15.91 -3.48
C ALA A 146 0.33 -16.44 -3.79
N ASN A 147 -0.66 -15.55 -3.93
CA ASN A 147 -2.04 -15.92 -4.26
C ASN A 147 -2.19 -16.44 -5.70
N THR A 148 -1.35 -16.00 -6.65
CA THR A 148 -1.35 -16.56 -8.02
C THR A 148 -0.85 -18.00 -8.08
N VAL A 149 0.04 -18.39 -7.16
CA VAL A 149 0.66 -19.72 -7.13
C VAL A 149 -0.20 -20.73 -6.38
N ALA A 150 -0.79 -20.29 -5.27
CA ALA A 150 -1.73 -21.06 -4.49
C ALA A 150 -2.97 -20.19 -4.28
N PRO A 151 -4.01 -20.33 -5.14
CA PRO A 151 -5.26 -19.60 -4.99
C PRO A 151 -5.77 -19.72 -3.55
N GLY A 152 -5.81 -18.59 -2.87
CA GLY A 152 -5.83 -18.53 -1.42
C GLY A 152 -4.42 -18.43 -0.86
N ALA A 153 -3.78 -17.27 -0.98
CA ALA A 153 -2.75 -16.82 -0.02
C ALA A 153 -3.23 -16.97 1.44
N THR A 154 -4.54 -17.17 1.63
CA THR A 154 -5.16 -17.69 2.84
C THR A 154 -4.77 -19.11 3.29
N ALA A 155 -4.08 -19.89 2.48
CA ALA A 155 -3.58 -21.22 2.82
C ALA A 155 -2.11 -21.16 3.29
N ASN A 156 -1.35 -20.11 2.95
CA ASN A 156 0.01 -19.95 3.45
C ASN A 156 -0.03 -19.47 4.91
N ILE A 157 0.52 -20.28 5.82
CA ILE A 157 0.48 -20.04 7.26
C ILE A 157 1.17 -18.73 7.68
N HIS A 158 2.11 -18.22 6.88
CA HIS A 158 2.83 -16.98 7.18
C HIS A 158 2.01 -15.76 6.77
N LEU A 159 1.40 -15.79 5.58
CA LEU A 159 0.56 -14.70 5.08
C LEU A 159 -0.78 -14.61 5.84
N GLN A 160 -1.32 -15.74 6.31
CA GLN A 160 -2.52 -15.75 7.15
C GLN A 160 -2.39 -14.92 8.41
N LYS A 161 -1.19 -14.89 9.02
CA LYS A 161 -0.94 -14.06 10.21
C LYS A 161 -1.04 -12.57 9.92
N TRP A 162 -0.97 -12.13 8.66
CA TRP A 162 -1.17 -10.72 8.30
C TRP A 162 -2.62 -10.27 8.48
N LEU A 163 -3.57 -11.21 8.47
CA LEU A 163 -5.00 -10.94 8.66
C LEU A 163 -5.39 -10.74 10.12
N ASP A 164 -4.54 -11.14 11.07
CA ASP A 164 -4.78 -10.99 12.49
C ASP A 164 -4.05 -9.74 13.04
N PRO A 165 -4.77 -8.74 13.59
CA PRO A 165 -4.16 -7.50 14.09
C PRO A 165 -3.08 -7.72 15.15
N THR A 166 -3.13 -8.82 15.90
CA THR A 166 -2.19 -9.11 16.98
C THR A 166 -0.88 -9.72 16.47
N THR A 167 -0.92 -10.39 15.31
CA THR A 167 0.25 -11.09 14.74
C THR A 167 0.76 -10.46 13.45
N SER A 168 0.02 -9.55 12.83
CA SER A 168 0.35 -8.94 11.54
C SER A 168 1.71 -8.23 11.55
N ALA A 169 1.98 -7.39 12.56
CA ALA A 169 3.24 -6.65 12.65
C ALA A 169 4.47 -7.57 12.80
N SER A 170 4.35 -8.65 13.57
CA SER A 170 5.45 -9.62 13.76
C SER A 170 5.65 -10.49 12.53
N ALA A 171 4.56 -10.98 11.93
CA ALA A 171 4.59 -11.80 10.71
C ALA A 171 5.19 -11.03 9.52
N LYS A 172 4.85 -9.75 9.37
CA LYS A 172 5.45 -8.85 8.38
C LYS A 172 6.96 -8.63 8.59
N GLY A 173 7.44 -8.73 9.82
CA GLY A 173 8.86 -8.68 10.14
C GLY A 173 9.64 -9.93 9.74
N ALA A 174 8.95 -11.06 9.60
CA ALA A 174 9.57 -12.34 9.26
C ALA A 174 9.56 -12.63 7.75
N VAL A 175 9.06 -11.71 6.91
CA VAL A 175 8.92 -11.93 5.45
C VAL A 175 10.25 -12.25 4.79
N GLY A 176 11.32 -11.53 5.15
CA GLY A 176 12.66 -11.82 4.62
C GLY A 176 13.12 -13.25 4.96
N THR A 177 12.82 -13.73 6.18
CA THR A 177 13.11 -15.12 6.60
C THR A 177 12.29 -16.12 5.79
N HIS A 178 10.98 -15.90 5.64
CA HIS A 178 10.10 -16.82 4.91
C HIS A 178 10.35 -16.80 3.38
N LEU A 179 10.94 -15.73 2.84
CA LEU A 179 11.45 -15.72 1.47
C LEU A 179 12.73 -16.56 1.31
N ALA A 180 13.53 -16.73 2.36
CA ALA A 180 14.73 -17.56 2.34
C ALA A 180 14.45 -19.06 2.63
N GLU A 181 13.28 -19.37 3.18
CA GLU A 181 12.86 -20.74 3.46
C GLU A 181 12.55 -21.54 2.18
N PRO A 182 12.83 -22.85 2.14
CA PRO A 182 12.44 -23.72 1.04
C PRO A 182 10.92 -23.78 0.87
N THR A 183 10.43 -23.71 -0.37
CA THR A 183 9.00 -23.77 -0.70
C THR A 183 8.53 -25.16 -1.14
N LEU A 184 9.46 -26.11 -1.27
CA LEU A 184 9.19 -27.50 -1.67
C LEU A 184 8.41 -28.29 -0.60
N ILE A 185 8.47 -27.83 0.66
CA ILE A 185 7.73 -28.43 1.76
C ILE A 185 6.46 -27.61 1.97
N SER A 186 5.30 -28.26 1.88
CA SER A 186 4.00 -27.61 2.05
C SER A 186 3.94 -26.87 3.40
N GLY A 187 3.61 -25.58 3.34
CA GLY A 187 3.55 -24.72 4.52
C GLY A 187 4.90 -24.14 4.97
N GLN A 188 6.01 -24.41 4.28
CA GLN A 188 7.28 -23.71 4.48
C GLN A 188 7.48 -22.60 3.44
N GLY A 189 7.99 -21.47 3.91
CA GLY A 189 8.33 -20.32 3.08
C GLY A 189 7.15 -19.68 2.33
N ILE A 190 7.47 -18.65 1.56
CA ILE A 190 6.52 -17.94 0.69
C ILE A 190 6.73 -18.40 -0.77
N PRO A 191 5.73 -19.03 -1.41
CA PRO A 191 5.82 -19.46 -2.79
C PRO A 191 5.74 -18.24 -3.73
N LEU A 192 6.67 -18.17 -4.70
CA LEU A 192 6.68 -17.13 -5.73
C LEU A 192 6.39 -17.68 -7.14
N GLY A 193 6.40 -19.01 -7.33
CA GLY A 193 6.06 -19.66 -8.60
C GLY A 193 6.89 -19.12 -9.77
N ASN A 194 6.23 -18.67 -10.84
CA ASN A 194 6.92 -18.10 -12.01
C ASN A 194 7.66 -16.78 -11.69
N MET A 195 7.39 -16.17 -10.53
CA MET A 195 8.06 -14.98 -10.04
C MET A 195 9.22 -15.30 -9.08
N ASP A 196 9.65 -16.57 -8.96
CA ASP A 196 10.79 -16.96 -8.12
C ASP A 196 12.11 -16.21 -8.40
N PRO A 197 12.40 -15.74 -9.63
CA PRO A 197 13.56 -14.88 -9.85
C PRO A 197 13.56 -13.59 -9.00
N LEU A 198 12.41 -13.13 -8.49
CA LEU A 198 12.32 -12.01 -7.55
C LEU A 198 12.71 -12.37 -6.12
N ARG A 199 12.91 -13.65 -5.77
CA ARG A 199 13.19 -14.09 -4.40
C ARG A 199 14.40 -13.40 -3.80
N ILE A 200 15.50 -13.35 -4.54
CA ILE A 200 16.76 -12.73 -4.08
C ILE A 200 16.60 -11.20 -3.97
N PRO A 201 16.11 -10.46 -5.00
CA PRO A 201 15.83 -9.03 -4.88
C PRO A 201 14.89 -8.68 -3.72
N LEU A 202 13.77 -9.39 -3.58
CA LEU A 202 12.80 -9.18 -2.49
C LEU A 202 13.43 -9.47 -1.13
N GLY A 203 14.16 -10.57 -0.99
CA GLY A 203 14.87 -10.90 0.24
C GLY A 203 15.83 -9.79 0.66
N GLY A 204 16.57 -9.21 -0.29
CA GLY A 204 17.45 -8.06 -0.04
C GLY A 204 16.70 -6.81 0.42
N ILE A 205 15.55 -6.50 -0.20
CA ILE A 205 14.71 -5.36 0.17
C ILE A 205 14.12 -5.55 1.58
N PHE A 206 13.58 -6.73 1.89
CA PHE A 206 13.02 -7.04 3.22
C PHE A 206 14.09 -7.11 4.31
N ALA A 207 15.33 -7.50 3.98
CA ALA A 207 16.46 -7.39 4.89
C ALA A 207 16.78 -5.91 5.23
N GLN A 208 16.81 -5.03 4.23
CA GLN A 208 17.00 -3.59 4.42
C GLN A 208 15.88 -2.97 5.26
N LEU A 209 14.62 -3.34 4.99
CA LEU A 209 13.47 -2.91 5.78
C LEU A 209 13.61 -3.37 7.25
N SER A 210 14.04 -4.62 7.47
CA SER A 210 14.25 -5.18 8.81
C SER A 210 15.37 -4.45 9.57
N MET A 211 16.45 -4.06 8.89
CA MET A 211 17.50 -3.23 9.47
C MET A 211 16.96 -1.87 9.94
N GLY A 212 16.12 -1.22 9.12
CA GLY A 212 15.46 0.04 9.50
C GLY A 212 14.59 -0.08 10.75
N TYR A 213 13.78 -1.15 10.84
CA TYR A 213 12.99 -1.44 12.04
C TYR A 213 13.84 -1.71 13.29
N ASN A 214 14.98 -2.41 13.15
CA ASN A 214 15.90 -2.63 14.26
C ASN A 214 16.53 -1.30 14.76
N GLN A 215 16.86 -0.39 13.83
CA GLN A 215 17.35 0.95 14.16
C GLN A 215 16.27 1.80 14.83
N LEU A 216 15.02 1.73 14.35
CA LEU A 216 13.87 2.36 15.00
C LEU A 216 13.68 1.87 16.44
N LEU A 217 13.78 0.57 16.67
CA LEU A 217 13.69 0.00 18.02
C LEU A 217 14.80 0.54 18.94
N ALA A 218 16.05 0.53 18.46
CA ALA A 218 17.18 1.08 19.22
C ALA A 218 16.99 2.58 19.52
N TRP A 219 16.53 3.35 18.53
CA TRP A 219 16.24 4.78 18.69
C TRP A 219 15.13 5.03 19.70
N ARG A 220 14.04 4.24 19.70
CA ARG A 220 12.93 4.36 20.66
C ARG A 220 13.38 4.07 22.10
N ILE A 221 14.27 3.09 22.29
CA ILE A 221 14.86 2.79 23.60
C ILE A 221 15.69 3.98 24.10
N ALA A 222 16.48 4.60 23.22
CA ALA A 222 17.33 5.74 23.55
C ALA A 222 16.54 7.05 23.73
N SER A 223 15.42 7.22 23.03
CA SER A 223 14.68 8.50 22.90
C SER A 223 13.38 8.55 23.71
N ARG A 224 13.29 7.77 24.80
CA ARG A 224 12.07 7.66 25.64
C ARG A 224 11.37 9.02 25.84
N PHE A 225 10.06 9.05 25.59
CA PHE A 225 9.14 10.19 25.77
C PHE A 225 9.17 11.32 24.71
N LYS A 226 9.87 11.18 23.58
CA LYS A 226 9.77 12.16 22.48
C LYS A 226 8.71 11.75 21.45
N PRO A 227 7.58 12.48 21.30
CA PRO A 227 6.60 12.18 20.27
C PRO A 227 7.20 12.40 18.88
N ARG A 228 7.02 11.42 17.97
CA ARG A 228 7.57 11.45 16.60
C ARG A 228 6.97 12.56 15.74
N THR A 229 5.75 12.99 16.04
CA THR A 229 5.04 14.09 15.35
C THR A 229 5.61 15.47 15.66
N GLY A 230 6.37 15.61 16.74
CA GLY A 230 7.00 16.88 17.18
C GLY A 230 8.52 16.93 17.00
N LEU A 231 9.11 16.04 16.18
CA LEU A 231 10.56 16.04 15.95
C LEU A 231 10.95 17.22 15.04
N HIS A 232 11.93 18.01 15.49
CA HIS A 232 12.52 19.11 14.74
C HIS A 232 14.06 19.03 14.75
N GLY A 233 14.69 19.75 13.81
CA GLY A 233 16.15 19.86 13.72
C GLY A 233 16.86 18.51 13.63
N ASP A 234 17.90 18.34 14.44
CA ASP A 234 18.75 17.14 14.40
C ASP A 234 18.03 15.87 14.86
N ASN A 235 17.02 15.97 15.73
CA ASN A 235 16.22 14.81 16.13
C ASN A 235 15.37 14.28 14.96
N LYS A 236 14.86 15.18 14.11
CA LYS A 236 14.12 14.80 12.89
C LYS A 236 15.06 14.11 11.91
N LYS A 237 16.22 14.72 11.63
CA LYS A 237 17.23 14.15 10.73
C LYS A 237 17.70 12.77 11.20
N SER A 238 17.99 12.63 12.50
CA SER A 238 18.41 11.36 13.11
C SER A 238 17.36 10.26 13.01
N TRP A 239 16.07 10.60 13.02
CA TRP A 239 14.99 9.62 12.84
C TRP A 239 14.77 9.29 11.36
N GLU A 240 14.87 10.27 10.47
CA GLU A 240 14.79 10.06 9.02
C GLU A 240 15.96 9.17 8.51
N SER A 241 17.17 9.33 9.05
CA SER A 241 18.35 8.53 8.66
C SER A 241 18.32 7.07 9.09
N LEU A 242 17.40 6.67 9.99
CA LEU A 242 17.23 5.26 10.39
C LEU A 242 16.86 4.35 9.20
N TRP A 243 16.43 4.96 8.11
CA TRP A 243 15.91 4.29 6.93
C TRP A 243 16.81 4.47 5.70
N ASP A 244 18.06 4.92 5.85
CA ASP A 244 19.02 5.11 4.75
C ASP A 244 19.28 3.82 3.93
N TYR A 245 18.91 2.66 4.47
CA TYR A 245 18.99 1.36 3.81
C TYR A 245 17.75 1.04 2.97
N PHE A 246 16.61 1.66 3.26
CA PHE A 246 15.31 1.47 2.62
C PHE A 246 14.81 2.79 2.02
N VAL A 247 15.54 3.23 0.99
CA VAL A 247 15.24 4.45 0.23
C VAL A 247 14.36 4.09 -0.97
N THR A 248 13.24 4.79 -1.14
CA THR A 248 12.23 4.48 -2.16
C THR A 248 12.81 4.41 -3.57
N GLU A 249 13.62 5.41 -3.92
CA GLU A 249 14.31 5.52 -5.21
C GLU A 249 15.20 4.29 -5.47
N ALA A 250 15.92 3.83 -4.44
CA ALA A 250 16.79 2.65 -4.55
C ALA A 250 15.97 1.36 -4.69
N VAL A 251 14.81 1.26 -4.02
CA VAL A 251 13.90 0.11 -4.17
C VAL A 251 13.33 0.07 -5.58
N VAL A 252 12.81 1.19 -6.10
CA VAL A 252 12.30 1.28 -7.48
C VAL A 252 13.39 0.92 -8.48
N GLN A 253 14.61 1.44 -8.29
CA GLN A 253 15.72 1.14 -9.18
C GLN A 253 16.06 -0.35 -9.22
N LYS A 254 16.05 -1.07 -8.08
CA LYS A 254 16.26 -2.53 -8.06
C LYS A 254 15.25 -3.28 -8.92
N PHE A 255 13.98 -2.86 -8.92
CA PHE A 255 12.96 -3.49 -9.75
C PHE A 255 13.12 -3.14 -11.24
N ARG A 256 13.53 -1.91 -11.56
CA ARG A 256 13.89 -1.52 -12.95
C ARG A 256 15.05 -2.36 -13.48
N ASP A 257 16.12 -2.50 -12.68
CA ASP A 257 17.30 -3.28 -13.04
C ASP A 257 16.93 -4.76 -13.27
N PHE A 258 16.09 -5.31 -12.39
CA PHE A 258 15.58 -6.67 -12.52
C PHE A 258 14.79 -6.86 -13.82
N LYS A 259 13.93 -5.89 -14.20
CA LYS A 259 13.19 -5.91 -15.47
C LYS A 259 14.14 -5.93 -16.66
N GLN A 260 15.16 -5.06 -16.66
CA GLN A 260 16.14 -4.98 -17.75
C GLN A 260 16.93 -6.30 -17.90
N ALA A 261 17.37 -6.90 -16.79
CA ALA A 261 18.07 -8.17 -16.81
C ALA A 261 17.19 -9.32 -17.34
N SER A 262 15.91 -9.33 -16.96
CA SER A 262 14.95 -10.36 -17.39
C SER A 262 14.62 -10.24 -18.89
N ALA A 263 14.56 -9.02 -19.44
CA ALA A 263 14.33 -8.78 -20.86
C ALA A 263 15.51 -9.16 -21.76
N GLN A 264 16.75 -9.15 -21.24
CA GLN A 264 17.97 -9.52 -21.97
C GLN A 264 18.23 -11.05 -21.99
N SER A 265 17.46 -11.80 -21.21
CA SER A 265 17.62 -13.25 -21.06
C SER A 265 16.74 -14.07 -22.02
N HIS A 266 15.99 -13.39 -22.89
CA HIS A 266 15.08 -13.93 -23.91
C HIS A 266 15.45 -13.42 -25.30
#